data_AF-A0A147HTT0-F1
#
_entry.id   AF-A0A147HTT0-F1
#
_cell.length_a   1.000
_cell.length_b   1.000
_cell.length_c   1.000
_cell.angle_alpha   90.00
_cell.angle_beta   90.00
_cell.angle_gamma   90.00
#
_symmetry.space_group_name_H-M   'P 1'
#
loop_
_entity.id
_entity.type
_entity.pdbx_description
1 polymer ?
#
loop_
_entity_poly.entity_id
_entity_poly.type
_entity_poly.pdbx_seq_one_letter_code
_entity_poly.pdbx_strand_id
1 'polypeptide(L)'
;MTFAHDFAFYRDDRPLGALQPDSFWSAMKAEAAQLHAARLTTFPDRVAKGRMARADADRELRIARAIAEDWGALERSPGFPIATWSEIIHGLRREITLRRQHWPQLVEARRIPADEADRRLLTLEIAHDVLWHSTNLPEARVARDALADHREAERQRHRQAA
;
A
#
# COMPACT_ATOMS: atom_id res chain seq x y z
N MET A 1 11.79 -10.91 4.37
CA MET A 1 10.38 -10.51 4.60
C MET A 1 9.51 -11.59 3.99
N THR A 2 8.46 -12.05 4.68
CA THR A 2 7.59 -13.13 4.21
C THR A 2 6.14 -12.63 4.12
N PHE A 3 5.48 -12.97 3.02
CA PHE A 3 4.06 -12.67 2.81
C PHE A 3 3.20 -13.63 3.65
N ALA A 4 2.28 -13.11 4.45
CA ALA A 4 1.29 -13.91 5.19
C ALA A 4 0.22 -14.49 4.24
N HIS A 5 -0.59 -15.45 4.71
CA HIS A 5 -1.66 -16.05 3.90
C HIS A 5 -2.87 -15.12 3.71
N ASP A 6 -2.98 -14.04 4.49
CA ASP A 6 -4.04 -13.02 4.43
C ASP A 6 -3.60 -11.74 3.69
N PHE A 7 -2.53 -11.81 2.91
CA PHE A 7 -1.76 -10.64 2.50
C PHE A 7 -2.47 -9.71 1.49
N ALA A 8 -3.57 -10.13 0.89
CA ALA A 8 -4.31 -9.32 -0.07
C ALA A 8 -5.37 -8.46 0.64
N PHE A 9 -5.33 -7.14 0.39
CA PHE A 9 -6.28 -6.19 0.99
C PHE A 9 -7.66 -6.18 0.35
N TYR A 10 -7.77 -6.58 -0.92
CA TYR A 10 -9.01 -6.55 -1.65
C TYR A 10 -9.05 -7.54 -2.81
N ARG A 11 -10.23 -8.11 -3.01
CA ARG A 11 -10.75 -8.51 -4.31
C ARG A 11 -12.16 -7.93 -4.31
N ASP A 12 -12.25 -6.65 -4.63
CA ASP A 12 -13.55 -6.00 -4.76
C ASP A 12 -14.08 -6.39 -6.13
N ASP A 13 -15.27 -7.00 -6.19
CA ASP A 13 -15.90 -7.34 -7.45
C ASP A 13 -16.43 -6.07 -8.18
N ARG A 14 -16.22 -4.88 -7.61
CA ARG A 14 -16.47 -3.60 -8.28
C ARG A 14 -15.54 -3.47 -9.49
N PRO A 15 -16.08 -3.35 -10.72
CA PRO A 15 -15.26 -3.26 -11.92
C PRO A 15 -14.35 -2.03 -11.84
N LEU A 16 -13.04 -2.26 -12.03
CA LEU A 16 -12.03 -1.20 -12.22
C LEU A 16 -12.43 -0.18 -13.30
N GLY A 17 -13.41 -0.51 -14.17
CA GLY A 17 -13.99 0.37 -15.17
C GLY A 17 -14.82 1.56 -14.65
N ALA A 18 -15.06 1.68 -13.33
CA ALA A 18 -15.67 2.88 -12.75
C ALA A 18 -14.69 4.06 -12.60
N LEU A 19 -13.38 3.79 -12.65
CA LEU A 19 -12.33 4.80 -12.61
C LEU A 19 -11.83 5.07 -14.03
N GLN A 20 -11.91 6.33 -14.47
CA GLN A 20 -11.24 6.75 -15.70
C GLN A 20 -9.73 6.50 -15.54
N PRO A 21 -9.07 5.72 -16.42
CA PRO A 21 -7.68 5.28 -16.21
C PRO A 21 -6.71 6.42 -15.91
N ASP A 22 -6.84 7.55 -16.61
CA ASP A 22 -5.96 8.71 -16.44
C ASP A 22 -6.15 9.42 -15.10
N SER A 23 -7.38 9.46 -14.57
CA SER A 23 -7.66 10.08 -13.27
C SER A 23 -7.17 9.20 -12.11
N PHE A 24 -7.24 7.87 -12.27
CA PHE A 24 -6.69 6.92 -11.30
C PHE A 24 -5.17 7.04 -11.20
N TRP A 25 -4.45 6.97 -12.32
CA TRP A 25 -2.99 7.07 -12.30
C TRP A 25 -2.50 8.42 -11.78
N SER A 26 -3.23 9.50 -12.07
CA SER A 26 -2.94 10.83 -11.52
C SER A 26 -3.19 10.91 -10.01
N ALA A 27 -4.26 10.28 -9.50
CA ALA A 27 -4.51 10.19 -8.07
C ALA A 27 -3.44 9.34 -7.36
N MET A 28 -3.03 8.21 -7.95
CA MET A 28 -1.93 7.39 -7.47
C MET A 28 -0.62 8.17 -7.35
N LYS A 29 -0.28 8.94 -8.39
CA LYS A 29 0.89 9.84 -8.39
C LYS A 29 0.85 10.83 -7.24
N ALA A 30 -0.29 11.49 -7.05
CA ALA A 30 -0.47 12.46 -5.98
C ALA A 30 -0.34 11.83 -4.58
N GLU A 31 -0.94 10.66 -4.36
CA GLU A 31 -0.85 9.95 -3.08
C GLU A 31 0.57 9.52 -2.74
N ALA A 32 1.30 8.98 -3.72
CA ALA A 32 2.66 8.52 -3.51
C ALA A 32 3.61 9.71 -3.22
N ALA A 33 3.45 10.82 -3.94
CA ALA A 33 4.22 12.04 -3.69
C ALA A 33 3.94 12.63 -2.29
N GLN A 34 2.66 12.70 -1.89
CA GLN A 34 2.28 13.17 -0.56
C GLN A 34 2.83 12.28 0.56
N LEU A 35 2.79 10.96 0.38
CA LEU A 35 3.36 10.01 1.34
C LEU A 35 4.85 10.25 1.54
N HIS A 36 5.61 10.39 0.46
CA HIS A 36 7.04 10.65 0.52
C HIS A 36 7.33 12.00 1.18
N ALA A 37 6.63 13.07 0.79
CA ALA A 37 6.79 14.40 1.37
C ALA A 37 6.49 14.43 2.88
N ALA A 38 5.42 13.77 3.32
CA ALA A 38 5.07 13.67 4.73
C ALA A 38 6.12 12.93 5.56
N ARG A 39 6.78 11.91 4.99
CA ARG A 39 7.84 11.16 5.69
C ARG A 39 9.14 11.96 5.78
N LEU A 40 9.47 12.73 4.73
CA LEU A 40 10.63 13.63 4.73
C LEU A 40 10.55 14.67 5.87
N THR A 41 9.35 15.16 6.18
CA THR A 41 9.15 16.14 7.25
C THR A 41 9.04 15.49 8.63
N THR A 42 8.38 14.34 8.75
CA THR A 42 8.07 13.74 10.06
C THR A 42 9.15 12.83 10.63
N PHE A 43 9.94 12.13 9.80
CA PHE A 43 10.91 11.16 10.29
C PHE A 43 12.14 11.76 10.99
N PRO A 44 12.72 12.89 10.55
CA PRO A 44 13.84 13.51 11.27
C PRO A 44 13.49 13.77 12.74
N ASP A 45 12.30 14.30 12.99
CA ASP A 45 11.76 14.55 14.33
C ASP A 45 11.60 13.26 15.16
N ARG A 46 11.14 12.18 14.54
CA ARG A 46 10.96 10.88 15.23
C ARG A 46 12.30 10.26 15.59
N VAL A 47 13.31 10.39 14.73
CA VAL A 47 14.67 9.94 15.00
C VAL A 47 15.29 10.76 16.12
N ALA A 48 15.18 12.09 16.06
CA ALA A 48 15.69 12.98 17.11
C ALA A 48 15.06 12.69 18.48
N LYS A 49 13.78 12.30 18.52
CA LYS A 49 13.05 11.94 19.74
C LYS A 49 13.24 10.48 20.17
N GLY A 50 14.09 9.70 19.50
CA GLY A 50 14.33 8.28 19.80
C GLY A 50 13.13 7.36 19.56
N ARG A 51 12.10 7.81 18.81
CA ARG A 51 10.87 7.05 18.51
C ARG A 51 10.99 6.17 17.26
N MET A 52 12.14 6.22 16.59
CA MET A 52 12.44 5.50 15.36
C MET A 52 13.96 5.43 15.21
N ALA A 53 14.52 4.28 14.82
CA ALA A 53 15.93 4.19 14.51
C ALA A 53 16.23 4.89 13.17
N ARG A 54 17.42 5.47 13.03
CA ARG A 54 17.81 6.17 11.79
C ARG A 54 17.75 5.24 10.57
N ALA A 55 18.23 4.01 10.72
CA ALA A 55 18.19 3.01 9.65
C ALA A 55 16.76 2.68 9.20
N ASP A 56 15.80 2.64 10.13
CA ASP A 56 14.39 2.41 9.80
C ASP A 56 13.82 3.61 9.04
N ALA A 57 14.12 4.84 9.48
CA ALA A 57 13.69 6.05 8.78
C ALA A 57 14.21 6.09 7.33
N ASP A 58 15.51 5.80 7.13
CA ASP A 58 16.13 5.81 5.81
C ASP A 58 15.54 4.70 4.91
N ARG A 59 15.30 3.50 5.47
CA ARG A 59 14.60 2.41 4.76
C ARG A 59 13.19 2.80 4.35
N GLU A 60 12.43 3.44 5.24
CA GLU A 60 11.05 3.83 4.99
C GLU A 60 10.90 5.01 4.02
N LEU A 61 11.87 5.92 4.01
CA LEU A 61 11.97 6.98 3.01
C LEU A 61 12.29 6.40 1.64
N ARG A 62 13.23 5.44 1.56
CA ARG A 62 13.56 4.74 0.32
C ARG A 62 12.33 4.03 -0.27
N ILE A 63 11.52 3.35 0.55
CA ILE A 63 10.29 2.69 0.10
C ILE A 63 9.26 3.71 -0.38
N ALA A 64 9.01 4.78 0.39
CA ALA A 64 8.04 5.81 -0.01
C ALA A 64 8.44 6.50 -1.31
N ARG A 65 9.73 6.78 -1.45
CA ARG A 65 10.32 7.33 -2.67
C ARG A 65 10.15 6.39 -3.85
N ALA A 66 10.45 5.10 -3.70
CA ALA A 66 10.29 4.13 -4.77
C ALA A 66 8.83 4.01 -5.23
N ILE A 67 7.87 4.03 -4.29
CA ILE A 67 6.44 4.11 -4.63
C ILE A 67 6.14 5.41 -5.41
N ALA A 68 6.74 6.54 -5.03
CA ALA A 68 6.54 7.82 -5.70
C ALA A 68 7.24 7.92 -7.08
N GLU A 69 8.37 7.25 -7.29
CA GLU A 69 9.14 7.24 -8.54
C GLU A 69 8.61 6.24 -9.57
N ASP A 70 8.15 5.07 -9.13
CA ASP A 70 7.63 4.05 -10.04
C ASP A 70 6.28 4.46 -10.65
N TRP A 71 5.51 5.24 -9.89
CA TRP A 71 4.21 5.74 -10.32
C TRP A 71 4.24 7.20 -10.76
N GLY A 72 5.21 8.01 -10.34
CA GLY A 72 5.24 9.46 -10.52
C GLY A 72 6.54 10.02 -11.09
N ALA A 73 6.43 11.25 -11.60
CA ALA A 73 7.46 12.01 -12.31
C ALA A 73 8.66 12.47 -11.44
N LEU A 74 8.98 11.76 -10.35
CA LEU A 74 10.23 11.98 -9.65
C LEU A 74 11.36 11.42 -10.52
N GLU A 75 12.22 12.30 -11.02
CA GLU A 75 13.48 11.86 -11.63
C GLU A 75 14.21 10.95 -10.65
N ARG A 76 14.56 9.75 -11.11
CA ARG A 76 15.39 8.83 -10.35
C ARG A 76 16.68 9.56 -9.98
N SER A 77 16.93 9.79 -8.70
CA SER A 77 18.22 10.36 -8.30
C SER A 77 19.29 9.28 -8.47
N PRO A 78 20.36 9.56 -9.23
CA PRO A 78 21.48 8.66 -9.35
C PRO A 78 22.07 8.35 -7.98
N GLY A 79 22.38 7.08 -7.70
CA GLY A 79 23.12 6.67 -6.51
C GLY A 79 22.30 6.41 -5.24
N PHE A 80 20.97 6.56 -5.27
CA PHE A 80 20.12 6.11 -4.15
C PHE A 80 19.79 4.62 -4.26
N PRO A 81 19.83 3.85 -3.14
CA PRO A 81 19.43 2.45 -3.18
C PRO A 81 17.96 2.34 -3.57
N ILE A 82 17.63 1.45 -4.50
CA ILE A 82 16.26 1.24 -4.99
C ILE A 82 15.55 0.28 -4.03
N ALA A 83 14.26 0.50 -3.76
CA ALA A 83 13.45 -0.47 -3.01
C ALA A 83 13.16 -1.70 -3.87
N THR A 84 13.27 -2.89 -3.28
CA THR A 84 12.86 -4.12 -3.96
C THR A 84 11.34 -4.15 -4.12
N TRP A 85 10.84 -4.90 -5.12
CA TRP A 85 9.40 -5.13 -5.28
C TRP A 85 8.72 -5.65 -4.01
N SER A 86 9.39 -6.55 -3.29
CA SER A 86 8.90 -7.08 -2.01
C SER A 86 8.73 -5.95 -0.98
N GLU A 87 9.71 -5.07 -0.85
CA GLU A 87 9.64 -3.91 0.06
C GLU A 87 8.54 -2.91 -0.33
N ILE A 88 8.33 -2.68 -1.63
CA ILE A 88 7.28 -1.81 -2.14
C ILE A 88 5.90 -2.36 -1.77
N ILE A 89 5.65 -3.64 -2.07
CA ILE A 89 4.38 -4.32 -1.79
C ILE A 89 4.08 -4.31 -0.29
N HIS A 90 5.06 -4.67 0.55
CA HIS A 90 4.93 -4.61 2.00
C HIS A 90 4.76 -3.18 2.53
N GLY A 91 5.40 -2.19 1.90
CA GLY A 91 5.24 -0.78 2.22
C GLY A 91 3.82 -0.28 1.98
N LEU A 92 3.24 -0.64 0.82
CA LEU A 92 1.84 -0.35 0.49
C LEU A 92 0.88 -1.04 1.47
N ARG A 93 1.11 -2.32 1.75
CA ARG A 93 0.33 -3.08 2.76
C ARG A 93 0.24 -2.33 4.09
N ARG A 94 1.39 -1.94 4.62
CA ARG A 94 1.45 -1.25 5.91
C ARG A 94 0.75 0.11 5.85
N GLU A 95 0.92 0.87 4.77
CA GLU A 95 0.26 2.17 4.61
C GLU A 95 -1.27 2.04 4.59
N ILE A 96 -1.79 1.06 3.85
CA ILE A 96 -3.24 0.75 3.81
C ILE A 96 -3.75 0.42 5.21
N THR A 97 -3.05 -0.47 5.95
CA THR A 97 -3.42 -0.82 7.33
C THR A 97 -3.44 0.40 8.25
N LEU A 98 -2.40 1.25 8.20
CA LEU A 98 -2.32 2.45 9.03
C LEU A 98 -3.48 3.42 8.73
N ARG A 99 -3.80 3.63 7.46
CA ARG A 99 -4.90 4.51 7.05
C ARG A 99 -6.26 3.97 7.45
N ARG A 100 -6.52 2.66 7.27
CA ARG A 100 -7.75 2.01 7.75
C ARG A 100 -7.96 2.18 9.26
N GLN A 101 -6.88 2.22 10.04
CA GLN A 101 -6.94 2.39 11.50
C GLN A 101 -7.10 3.86 11.93
N HIS A 102 -6.44 4.80 11.24
CA HIS A 102 -6.36 6.20 11.69
C HIS A 102 -7.34 7.15 10.99
N TRP A 103 -7.66 6.93 9.72
CA TRP A 103 -8.51 7.83 8.96
C TRP A 103 -9.95 7.92 9.44
N PRO A 104 -10.60 6.85 9.95
CA PRO A 104 -11.94 6.98 10.53
C PRO A 104 -12.01 8.07 11.62
N GLN A 105 -11.00 8.15 12.49
CA GLN A 105 -10.91 9.17 13.54
C GLN A 105 -10.72 10.58 12.96
N LEU A 106 -10.00 10.72 11.85
CA LEU A 106 -9.81 12.00 11.17
C LEU A 106 -11.09 12.46 10.44
N VAL A 107 -11.85 11.52 9.88
CA VAL A 107 -13.16 11.78 9.26
C VAL A 107 -14.16 12.24 10.32
N GLU A 108 -14.25 11.53 11.45
CA GLU A 108 -15.09 11.91 12.58
C GLU A 108 -14.74 13.31 13.11
N ALA A 109 -13.44 13.62 13.20
CA ALA A 109 -12.95 14.95 13.58
C ALA A 109 -13.06 16.02 12.48
N ARG A 110 -13.67 15.69 11.32
CA ARG A 110 -13.81 16.56 10.13
C ARG A 110 -12.50 17.17 9.65
N ARG A 111 -11.39 16.45 9.85
CA ARG A 111 -10.06 16.85 9.37
C ARG A 111 -9.82 16.43 7.92
N ILE A 112 -10.55 15.41 7.47
CA ILE A 112 -10.60 14.95 6.08
C ILE A 112 -12.06 14.63 5.70
N PRO A 113 -12.52 14.94 4.48
CA PRO A 113 -13.81 14.47 3.97
C PRO A 113 -13.84 12.94 3.87
N ALA A 114 -15.01 12.33 4.14
CA ALA A 114 -15.17 10.87 4.12
C ALA A 114 -14.96 10.27 2.72
N ASP A 115 -15.52 10.93 1.70
CA ASP A 115 -15.37 10.56 0.29
C ASP A 115 -13.92 10.69 -0.19
N GLU A 116 -13.20 11.70 0.29
CA GLU A 116 -11.77 11.84 0.02
C GLU A 116 -10.97 10.70 0.68
N ALA A 117 -11.24 10.39 1.95
CA ALA A 117 -10.59 9.30 2.66
C ALA A 117 -10.83 7.94 1.98
N ASP A 118 -12.06 7.64 1.59
CA ASP A 118 -12.40 6.40 0.92
C ASP A 118 -11.73 6.29 -0.45
N ARG A 119 -11.79 7.36 -1.26
CA ARG A 119 -11.18 7.39 -2.60
C ARG A 119 -9.67 7.18 -2.53
N ARG A 120 -8.99 7.87 -1.61
CA ARG A 120 -7.53 7.77 -1.46
C ARG A 120 -7.09 6.42 -0.90
N LEU A 121 -7.89 5.81 -0.02
CA LEU A 121 -7.63 4.46 0.47
C LEU A 121 -7.80 3.42 -0.65
N LEU A 122 -8.91 3.49 -1.38
CA LEU A 122 -9.18 2.63 -2.55
C LEU A 122 -8.05 2.71 -3.58
N THR A 123 -7.52 3.92 -3.80
CA THR A 123 -6.41 4.18 -4.71
C THR A 123 -5.18 3.33 -4.34
N LEU A 124 -4.78 3.36 -3.06
CA LEU A 124 -3.65 2.55 -2.58
C LEU A 124 -3.91 1.04 -2.64
N GLU A 125 -5.15 0.62 -2.35
CA GLU A 125 -5.54 -0.79 -2.39
C GLU A 125 -5.46 -1.36 -3.80
N ILE A 126 -5.93 -0.62 -4.81
CA ILE A 126 -5.81 -1.01 -6.21
C ILE A 126 -4.33 -1.09 -6.62
N ALA A 127 -3.49 -0.14 -6.22
CA ALA A 127 -2.06 -0.21 -6.55
C ALA A 127 -1.36 -1.39 -5.90
N HIS A 128 -1.68 -1.68 -4.64
CA HIS A 128 -1.19 -2.89 -3.99
C HIS A 128 -1.64 -4.14 -4.77
N ASP A 129 -2.91 -4.21 -5.17
CA ASP A 129 -3.45 -5.35 -5.92
C ASP A 129 -2.75 -5.55 -7.28
N VAL A 130 -2.58 -4.47 -8.05
CA VAL A 130 -1.88 -4.48 -9.34
C VAL A 130 -0.44 -5.00 -9.17
N LEU A 131 0.31 -4.49 -8.19
CA LEU A 131 1.68 -4.94 -7.95
C LEU A 131 1.75 -6.36 -7.41
N TRP A 132 0.82 -6.72 -6.53
CA TRP A 132 0.71 -8.05 -5.96
C TRP A 132 0.42 -9.11 -7.04
N HIS A 133 -0.39 -8.79 -8.03
CA HIS A 133 -0.73 -9.71 -9.12
C HIS A 133 0.27 -9.70 -10.28
N SER A 134 0.91 -8.57 -10.57
CA SER A 134 1.92 -8.47 -11.65
C SER A 134 3.29 -9.02 -11.26
N THR A 135 3.59 -9.19 -9.98
CA THR A 135 4.90 -9.69 -9.55
C THR A 135 5.07 -11.21 -9.75
N ASN A 136 6.30 -11.61 -10.09
CA ASN A 136 6.73 -13.01 -10.24
C ASN A 136 7.64 -13.49 -9.11
N LEU A 137 7.74 -12.74 -8.01
CA LEU A 137 8.54 -13.14 -6.85
C LEU A 137 8.10 -14.51 -6.31
N PRO A 138 9.04 -15.45 -6.03
CA PRO A 138 8.70 -16.78 -5.52
C PRO A 138 7.87 -16.73 -4.24
N GLU A 139 8.24 -15.88 -3.27
CA GLU A 139 7.47 -15.76 -2.02
C GLU A 139 6.05 -15.18 -2.23
N ALA A 140 5.85 -14.32 -3.25
CA ALA A 140 4.54 -13.77 -3.57
C ALA A 140 3.65 -14.83 -4.23
N ARG A 141 4.22 -15.71 -5.06
CA ARG A 141 3.51 -16.86 -5.63
C ARG A 141 3.01 -17.80 -4.54
N VAL A 142 3.90 -18.24 -3.65
CA VAL A 142 3.55 -19.14 -2.53
C VAL A 142 2.41 -18.57 -1.68
N ALA A 143 2.47 -17.28 -1.35
CA ALA A 143 1.41 -16.64 -0.56
C ALA A 143 0.09 -16.45 -1.33
N ARG A 144 0.13 -16.23 -2.65
CA ARG A 144 -1.09 -16.21 -3.49
C ARG A 144 -1.75 -17.60 -3.54
N ASP A 145 -0.96 -18.65 -3.68
CA ASP A 145 -1.46 -20.03 -3.68
C ASP A 145 -2.10 -20.37 -2.32
N ALA A 146 -1.42 -20.05 -1.21
CA ALA A 146 -1.96 -20.25 0.14
C ALA A 146 -3.26 -19.47 0.40
N LEU A 147 -3.38 -18.24 -0.13
CA LEU A 147 -4.61 -17.44 -0.04
C LEU A 147 -5.75 -18.07 -0.87
N ALA A 148 -5.46 -18.63 -2.03
CA ALA A 148 -6.45 -19.31 -2.87
C ALA A 148 -6.99 -20.56 -2.16
N ASP A 149 -6.12 -21.35 -1.56
CA ASP A 149 -6.48 -22.54 -0.78
C ASP A 149 -7.35 -22.16 0.43
N HIS A 150 -6.99 -21.09 1.14
CA HIS A 150 -7.76 -20.59 2.28
C HIS A 150 -9.19 -20.18 1.87
N ARG A 151 -9.33 -19.39 0.79
CA ARG A 151 -10.64 -18.95 0.26
C ARG A 151 -11.50 -20.12 -0.19
N GLU A 152 -10.90 -21.15 -0.79
CA GLU A 152 -11.64 -22.36 -1.18
C GLU A 152 -12.14 -23.13 0.05
N ALA A 153 -11.31 -23.26 1.08
CA ALA A 153 -11.71 -23.88 2.34
C ALA A 153 -12.86 -23.11 3.03
N GLU A 154 -12.85 -21.77 3.03
CA GLU A 154 -13.95 -20.96 3.55
C GLU A 154 -15.25 -21.17 2.76
N ARG A 155 -15.19 -21.17 1.43
CA ARG A 155 -16.35 -21.44 0.57
C ARG A 155 -16.96 -22.81 0.86
N GLN A 156 -16.13 -23.83 1.05
CA GLN A 156 -16.59 -25.18 1.36
C GLN A 156 -17.28 -25.25 2.73
N ARG A 157 -16.72 -24.60 3.76
CA ARG A 157 -17.36 -24.49 5.08
C ARG A 157 -18.72 -23.81 5.02
N HIS A 158 -18.83 -22.70 4.27
CA HIS A 158 -20.10 -21.99 4.12
C HIS A 158 -21.16 -22.83 3.41
N ARG A 159 -20.78 -23.63 2.41
CA ARG A 159 -21.70 -24.57 1.74
C ARG A 159 -22.16 -25.74 2.61
N GLN A 160 -21.35 -26.15 3.58
CA GLN A 160 -21.69 -27.23 4.52
C GLN A 160 -22.53 -26.75 5.70
N ALA A 161 -22.52 -25.44 5.98
CA ALA A 161 -23.30 -24.81 7.05
C ALA A 161 -24.66 -24.27 6.59
N ALA A 162 -24.96 -24.32 5.29
CA ALA A 162 -26.22 -23.92 4.66
C ALA A 162 -27.05 -25.15 4.29
#